data_AF-A0A0S8H201-F1
#
_entry.id   AF-A0A0S8H201-F1
#
_cell.length_a   1.000
_cell.length_b   1.000
_cell.length_c   1.000
_cell.angle_alpha   90.00
_cell.angle_beta   90.00
_cell.angle_gamma   90.00
#
_symmetry.space_group_name_H-M   'P 1'
#
loop_
_entity.id
_entity.type
_entity.pdbx_description
1 polymer ?
#
loop_
_entity_poly.entity_id
_entity_poly.type
_entity_poly.pdbx_seq_one_letter_code
_entity_poly.pdbx_strand_id
1 'polypeptide(L)'
;MNGTFLKVMISLLLVVNTILVVFVCNMVFDLRQQVDNLQGVATKSDLIAMAAPSIELAFEEQCTRCHTEKRFADMPLDEEHRSVLLMNHVRRFNIPESEIENIQASLTLFDYSQYLTKEMLQQMVLMTDGERMEILLGIPEMTRDKAQQILKSYKMLLKM
;
A
#
# COMPACT_ATOMS: atom_id res chain seq x y z
N MET A 1 -1.70 -57.74 39.03
CA MET A 1 -0.77 -56.60 38.88
C MET A 1 -0.63 -55.93 40.24
N ASN A 2 0.58 -55.88 40.78
CA ASN A 2 0.84 -55.40 42.15
C ASN A 2 0.59 -53.89 42.24
N GLY A 3 -0.17 -53.44 43.25
CA GLY A 3 -0.53 -52.02 43.43
C GLY A 3 0.67 -51.07 43.57
N THR A 4 1.86 -51.59 43.86
CA THR A 4 3.13 -50.85 43.82
C THR A 4 3.53 -50.44 42.40
N PHE A 5 3.33 -51.32 41.41
CA PHE A 5 3.66 -51.04 40.01
C PHE A 5 2.81 -49.91 39.44
N LEU A 6 1.51 -49.89 39.76
CA LEU A 6 0.58 -48.84 39.34
C LEU A 6 0.98 -47.46 39.91
N LYS A 7 1.37 -47.39 41.19
CA LYS A 7 1.82 -46.15 41.83
C LYS A 7 3.09 -45.60 41.19
N VAL A 8 4.06 -46.46 40.89
CA VAL A 8 5.30 -46.07 40.22
C VAL A 8 5.02 -45.55 38.81
N MET A 9 4.14 -46.21 38.06
CA MET A 9 3.77 -45.79 36.70
C MET A 9 3.07 -44.42 36.68
N ILE A 10 2.13 -44.19 37.61
CA ILE A 10 1.43 -42.90 37.74
C ILE A 10 2.40 -41.78 38.13
N SER A 11 3.31 -42.06 39.07
CA SER A 11 4.33 -41.10 39.50
C SER A 11 5.25 -40.70 38.34
N LEU A 12 5.68 -41.67 37.52
CA LEU A 12 6.51 -41.42 36.35
C LEU A 12 5.77 -40.56 35.31
N LEU A 13 4.51 -40.89 35.03
CA LEU A 13 3.65 -40.15 34.11
C LEU A 13 3.48 -38.68 34.54
N LEU A 14 3.28 -38.44 35.83
CA LEU A 14 3.18 -37.08 36.38
C LEU A 14 4.45 -36.27 36.16
N VAL A 15 5.61 -36.88 36.41
CA VAL A 15 6.92 -36.22 36.20
C VAL A 15 7.13 -35.88 34.73
N VAL A 16 6.88 -36.84 33.82
CA VAL A 16 7.03 -36.62 32.38
C VAL A 16 6.08 -35.52 31.88
N ASN A 17 4.84 -35.51 32.34
CA ASN A 17 3.87 -34.50 31.96
C ASN A 17 4.28 -33.11 32.46
N THR A 18 4.81 -33.02 33.68
CA THR A 18 5.30 -31.75 34.23
C THR A 18 6.48 -31.20 33.41
N ILE A 19 7.41 -32.07 33.00
CA ILE A 19 8.51 -31.70 32.12
C ILE A 19 7.99 -31.19 30.76
N LEU A 20 7.02 -31.88 30.17
CA LEU A 20 6.39 -31.47 28.90
C LEU A 20 5.71 -30.10 29.01
N VAL A 21 4.97 -29.85 30.09
CA VAL A 21 4.30 -28.57 30.31
C VAL A 21 5.32 -27.43 30.43
N VAL A 22 6.39 -27.63 31.22
CA VAL A 22 7.46 -26.64 31.36
C VAL A 22 8.14 -26.38 30.01
N PHE A 23 8.39 -27.43 29.23
CA PHE A 23 8.99 -27.31 27.89
C PHE A 23 8.10 -26.50 26.94
N VAL A 24 6.80 -26.79 26.89
CA VAL A 24 5.84 -26.05 26.07
C VAL A 24 5.75 -24.58 26.50
N CYS A 25 5.72 -24.31 27.82
CA CYS A 25 5.72 -22.95 28.33
C CYS A 25 6.98 -22.18 27.88
N ASN A 26 8.17 -22.76 28.03
CA ASN A 26 9.41 -22.13 27.59
C ASN A 26 9.41 -21.87 26.08
N MET A 27 8.95 -22.84 25.27
CA MET A 27 8.85 -22.68 23.82
C MET A 27 7.90 -21.52 23.44
N VAL A 28 6.76 -21.38 24.14
CA VAL A 28 5.82 -20.27 23.91
C VAL A 28 6.43 -18.92 24.33
N PHE A 29 7.17 -18.88 25.43
CA PHE A 29 7.89 -17.67 25.85
C PHE A 29 8.95 -17.25 24.83
N ASP A 30 9.77 -18.19 24.34
CA ASP A 30 10.78 -17.93 23.31
C ASP A 30 10.13 -17.47 22.00
N LEU A 31 9.01 -18.08 21.59
CA LEU A 31 8.25 -17.66 20.41
C LEU A 31 7.70 -16.25 20.58
N ARG A 32 7.14 -15.91 21.74
CA ARG A 32 6.68 -14.55 22.02
C ARG A 32 7.82 -13.55 21.98
N GLN A 33 8.97 -13.89 22.56
CA GLN A 33 10.15 -13.02 22.53
C GLN A 33 10.71 -12.85 21.12
N GLN A 34 10.69 -13.89 20.29
CA GLN A 34 11.05 -13.80 18.87
C GLN A 34 10.06 -12.93 18.09
N VAL A 35 8.76 -13.04 18.35
CA VAL A 35 7.70 -12.20 17.75
C VAL A 35 7.81 -10.74 18.20
N ASP A 36 8.12 -10.48 19.46
CA ASP A 36 8.35 -9.12 19.96
C ASP A 36 9.62 -8.52 19.35
N ASN A 37 10.68 -9.31 19.18
CA ASN A 37 11.89 -8.89 18.46
C ASN A 37 11.67 -8.70 16.95
N LEU A 38 10.65 -9.35 16.36
CA LEU A 38 10.25 -9.15 14.97
C LEU A 38 9.56 -7.80 14.72
N GLN A 39 9.21 -7.01 15.75
CA GLN A 39 8.76 -5.62 15.57
C GLN A 39 9.80 -4.71 14.89
N GLY A 40 11.06 -5.14 14.80
CA GLY A 40 12.11 -4.47 14.01
C GLY A 40 12.17 -4.86 12.54
N VAL A 41 11.32 -5.78 12.07
CA VAL A 41 11.25 -6.18 10.66
C VAL A 41 10.07 -5.47 10.02
N ALA A 42 10.35 -4.72 8.95
CA ALA A 42 9.37 -3.96 8.16
C ALA A 42 8.06 -4.72 8.07
N THR A 43 7.03 -4.19 8.71
CA THR A 43 5.71 -4.80 8.71
C THR A 43 5.16 -4.81 7.28
N LYS A 44 4.19 -5.69 6.98
CA LYS A 44 3.52 -5.64 5.67
C LYS A 44 2.98 -4.22 5.39
N SER A 45 2.50 -3.53 6.41
CA SER A 45 2.11 -2.11 6.36
C SER A 45 3.24 -1.18 5.96
N ASP A 46 4.48 -1.40 6.41
CA ASP A 46 5.64 -0.57 6.03
C ASP A 46 6.04 -0.82 4.57
N LEU A 47 6.01 -2.08 4.12
CA LEU A 47 6.26 -2.43 2.72
C LEU A 47 5.18 -1.86 1.79
N ILE A 48 3.91 -1.87 2.23
CA ILE A 48 2.78 -1.28 1.50
C ILE A 48 2.90 0.24 1.49
N ALA A 49 3.30 0.86 2.60
CA ALA A 49 3.52 2.31 2.66
C ALA A 49 4.65 2.77 1.75
N MET A 50 5.69 1.95 1.57
CA MET A 50 6.78 2.21 0.62
C MET A 50 6.37 1.95 -0.84
N ALA A 51 5.53 0.94 -1.09
CA ALA A 51 5.14 0.56 -2.44
C ALA A 51 3.97 1.36 -3.00
N ALA A 52 3.13 1.97 -2.15
CA ALA A 52 2.00 2.74 -2.60
C ALA A 52 2.45 4.09 -3.19
N PRO A 53 1.87 4.52 -4.33
CA PRO A 53 2.16 5.83 -4.87
C PRO A 53 1.67 6.88 -3.87
N SER A 54 2.55 7.82 -3.50
CA SER A 54 2.16 8.98 -2.72
C SER A 54 1.21 9.85 -3.54
N ILE A 55 0.09 10.26 -2.94
CA ILE A 55 -0.81 11.28 -3.52
C ILE A 55 -0.22 12.68 -3.36
N GLU A 56 0.84 12.81 -2.55
CA GLU A 56 1.76 13.94 -2.68
C GLU A 56 2.21 13.94 -4.14
N LEU A 57 1.86 15.01 -4.86
CA LEU A 57 2.31 15.22 -6.23
C LEU A 57 3.79 14.83 -6.25
N ALA A 58 4.19 13.88 -7.10
CA ALA A 58 5.59 13.41 -7.16
C ALA A 58 6.60 14.56 -7.37
N PHE A 59 6.09 15.77 -7.64
CA PHE A 59 6.76 17.00 -7.92
C PHE A 59 6.19 18.18 -7.11
N GLU A 60 5.73 17.96 -5.88
CA GLU A 60 5.21 19.01 -4.99
C GLU A 60 6.19 20.19 -4.96
N GLU A 61 7.51 19.97 -4.85
CA GLU A 61 8.50 21.05 -4.90
C GLU A 61 8.67 21.74 -6.27
N GLN A 62 8.43 21.06 -7.39
CA GLN A 62 8.66 21.64 -8.72
C GLN A 62 7.43 22.38 -9.25
N CYS A 63 6.23 21.86 -8.98
CA CYS A 63 4.97 22.39 -9.49
C CYS A 63 4.29 23.36 -8.52
N THR A 64 4.53 23.25 -7.19
CA THR A 64 3.92 24.19 -6.22
C THR A 64 4.66 25.53 -6.12
N ARG A 65 5.89 25.61 -6.65
CA ARG A 65 6.68 26.85 -6.70
C ARG A 65 5.98 28.00 -7.42
N CYS A 66 5.20 27.68 -8.45
CA CYS A 66 4.50 28.66 -9.28
C CYS A 66 2.97 28.53 -9.22
N HIS A 67 2.44 27.44 -8.66
CA HIS A 67 1.01 27.13 -8.65
C HIS A 67 0.58 26.64 -7.27
N THR A 68 -0.60 27.01 -6.82
CA THR A 68 -1.19 26.42 -5.61
C THR A 68 -1.90 25.11 -5.98
N GLU A 69 -1.92 24.14 -5.07
CA GLU A 69 -2.59 22.83 -5.26
C GLU A 69 -4.03 22.97 -5.76
N LYS A 70 -4.72 24.02 -5.27
CA LYS A 70 -6.08 24.38 -5.67
C LYS A 70 -6.24 24.58 -7.18
N ARG A 71 -5.21 25.05 -7.89
CA ARG A 71 -5.26 25.27 -9.35
C ARG A 71 -5.33 23.95 -10.14
N PHE A 72 -4.86 22.86 -9.55
CA PHE A 72 -4.87 21.55 -10.20
C PHE A 72 -6.21 20.83 -10.01
N ALA A 73 -6.92 21.07 -8.89
CA ALA A 73 -8.22 20.49 -8.60
C ALA A 73 -9.38 21.06 -9.44
N ASP A 74 -9.30 22.34 -9.84
CA ASP A 74 -10.40 23.06 -10.51
C ASP A 74 -10.26 23.11 -12.05
N MET A 75 -9.43 22.26 -12.68
CA MET A 75 -9.18 22.30 -14.12
C MET A 75 -9.86 21.15 -14.88
N PRO A 76 -11.14 21.29 -15.29
CA PRO A 76 -11.80 20.33 -16.15
C PRO A 76 -11.39 20.62 -17.60
N LEU A 77 -10.22 20.13 -18.01
CA LEU A 77 -9.85 20.09 -19.42
C LEU A 77 -9.99 18.67 -19.94
N ASP A 78 -10.34 18.54 -21.22
CA ASP A 78 -10.09 17.28 -21.92
C ASP A 78 -8.59 16.94 -21.77
N GLU A 79 -8.33 15.66 -21.55
CA GLU A 79 -7.00 15.18 -21.16
C GLU A 79 -5.95 15.41 -22.25
N GLU A 80 -6.40 15.49 -23.50
CA GLU A 80 -5.60 15.79 -24.66
C GLU A 80 -5.12 17.25 -24.63
N HIS A 81 -5.97 18.21 -24.26
CA HIS A 81 -5.54 19.59 -24.00
C HIS A 81 -4.67 19.71 -22.76
N ARG A 82 -4.98 18.99 -21.67
CA ARG A 82 -4.16 19.04 -20.45
C ARG A 82 -2.76 18.52 -20.73
N SER A 83 -2.63 17.40 -21.44
CA SER A 83 -1.34 16.80 -21.80
C SER A 83 -0.54 17.68 -22.76
N VAL A 84 -1.18 18.28 -23.76
CA VAL A 84 -0.53 19.20 -24.71
C VAL A 84 -0.10 20.52 -24.06
N LEU A 85 -0.94 21.12 -23.21
CA LEU A 85 -0.60 22.35 -22.48
C LEU A 85 0.50 22.10 -21.44
N LEU A 86 0.42 20.98 -20.72
CA LEU A 86 1.45 20.56 -19.80
C LEU A 86 2.76 20.31 -20.56
N MET A 87 2.77 19.51 -21.63
CA MET A 87 3.97 19.27 -22.45
C MET A 87 4.59 20.57 -22.96
N ASN A 88 3.79 21.51 -23.47
CA ASN A 88 4.30 22.78 -24.02
C ASN A 88 4.85 23.69 -22.92
N HIS A 89 4.22 23.74 -21.75
CA HIS A 89 4.70 24.55 -20.63
C HIS A 89 5.94 23.94 -19.98
N VAL A 90 5.91 22.64 -19.75
CA VAL A 90 6.93 21.86 -19.06
C VAL A 90 8.20 21.67 -19.91
N ARG A 91 8.09 21.52 -21.24
CA ARG A 91 9.26 21.51 -22.13
C ARG A 91 10.02 22.83 -22.12
N ARG A 92 9.37 23.98 -21.86
CA ARG A 92 10.07 25.26 -21.67
C ARG A 92 10.94 25.28 -20.41
N PHE A 93 10.68 24.38 -19.46
CA PHE A 93 11.48 24.19 -18.25
C PHE A 93 12.46 23.01 -18.36
N ASN A 94 12.66 22.44 -19.56
CA ASN A 94 13.59 21.32 -19.81
C ASN A 94 13.33 20.05 -18.96
N ILE A 95 12.08 19.79 -18.59
CA ILE A 95 11.75 18.53 -17.89
C ILE A 95 11.81 17.36 -18.88
N PRO A 96 12.45 16.24 -18.53
CA PRO A 96 12.58 15.08 -19.40
C PRO A 96 11.21 14.42 -19.67
N GLU A 97 11.07 13.81 -20.85
CA GLU A 97 9.80 13.23 -21.30
C GLU A 97 9.28 12.12 -20.38
N SER A 98 10.19 11.36 -19.76
CA SER A 98 9.86 10.36 -18.74
C SER A 98 9.23 10.95 -17.49
N GLU A 99 9.55 12.20 -17.13
CA GLU A 99 8.94 12.89 -15.98
C GLU A 99 7.57 13.49 -16.34
N ILE A 100 7.35 13.86 -17.61
CA ILE A 100 6.07 14.41 -18.07
C ILE A 100 4.94 13.40 -17.88
N GLU A 101 5.16 12.15 -18.28
CA GLU A 101 4.15 11.09 -18.13
C GLU A 101 3.85 10.81 -16.64
N ASN A 102 4.86 10.88 -15.77
CA ASN A 102 4.68 10.75 -14.33
C ASN A 102 3.90 11.92 -13.73
N ILE A 103 4.18 13.15 -14.15
CA ILE A 103 3.40 14.34 -13.73
C ILE A 103 1.93 14.17 -14.15
N GLN A 104 1.68 13.72 -15.39
CA GLN A 104 0.32 13.46 -15.87
C GLN A 104 -0.38 12.40 -15.01
N ALA A 105 0.29 11.28 -14.74
CA ALA A 105 -0.25 10.21 -13.91
C ALA A 105 -0.57 10.68 -12.48
N SER A 106 0.31 11.47 -11.86
CA SER A 106 0.07 12.05 -10.53
C SER A 106 -1.12 13.01 -10.53
N LEU A 107 -1.24 13.86 -11.55
CA LEU A 107 -2.37 14.78 -11.68
C LEU A 107 -3.70 14.05 -11.88
N THR A 108 -3.72 12.98 -12.68
CA THR A 108 -4.91 12.15 -12.86
C THR A 108 -5.37 11.53 -11.53
N LEU A 109 -4.45 11.02 -10.69
CA LEU A 109 -4.83 10.52 -9.36
C LEU A 109 -5.28 11.64 -8.42
N PHE A 110 -4.64 12.80 -8.49
CA PHE A 110 -4.96 13.95 -7.65
C PHE A 110 -6.37 14.49 -7.88
N ASP A 111 -6.85 14.52 -9.13
CA ASP A 111 -8.23 14.94 -9.45
C ASP A 111 -9.29 14.09 -8.71
N TYR A 112 -8.93 12.85 -8.38
CA TYR A 112 -9.78 11.90 -7.65
C TYR A 112 -9.39 11.73 -6.17
N SER A 113 -8.49 12.55 -5.63
CA SER A 113 -8.02 12.48 -4.23
C SER A 113 -9.13 12.58 -3.19
N GLN A 114 -10.23 13.25 -3.52
CA GLN A 114 -11.46 13.32 -2.72
C GLN A 114 -12.16 11.97 -2.54
N TYR A 115 -11.95 11.02 -3.45
CA TYR A 115 -12.49 9.65 -3.39
C TYR A 115 -11.40 8.60 -3.15
N LEU A 116 -10.21 8.82 -3.70
CA LEU A 116 -9.03 7.97 -3.60
C LEU A 116 -8.13 8.48 -2.48
N THR A 117 -8.41 8.11 -1.24
CA THR A 117 -7.54 8.47 -0.12
C THR A 117 -6.21 7.71 -0.16
N LYS A 118 -5.22 8.19 0.58
CA LYS A 118 -3.90 7.55 0.71
C LYS A 118 -4.01 6.10 1.18
N GLU A 119 -4.89 5.84 2.15
CA GLU A 119 -5.15 4.51 2.69
C GLU A 119 -5.75 3.59 1.62
N MET A 120 -6.64 4.12 0.77
CA MET A 120 -7.27 3.34 -0.28
C MET A 120 -6.26 2.98 -1.38
N LEU A 121 -5.40 3.92 -1.79
CA LEU A 121 -4.32 3.64 -2.73
C LEU A 121 -3.29 2.64 -2.18
N GLN A 122 -3.02 2.66 -0.88
CA GLN A 122 -2.18 1.68 -0.19
C GLN A 122 -2.80 0.29 -0.22
N GLN A 123 -4.10 0.17 0.09
CA GLN A 123 -4.81 -1.11 0.02
C GLN A 123 -4.85 -1.67 -1.41
N MET A 124 -4.98 -0.80 -2.42
CA MET A 124 -4.96 -1.18 -3.82
C MET A 124 -3.65 -1.84 -4.25
N VAL A 125 -2.53 -1.62 -3.55
CA VAL A 125 -1.24 -2.25 -3.91
C VAL A 125 -1.34 -3.78 -3.86
N LEU A 126 -2.05 -4.31 -2.87
CA LEU A 126 -2.23 -5.75 -2.67
C LEU A 126 -3.33 -6.38 -3.51
N MET A 127 -4.14 -5.56 -4.18
CA MET A 127 -5.30 -6.00 -4.94
C MET A 127 -4.94 -6.43 -6.36
N THR A 128 -5.76 -7.32 -6.91
CA THR A 128 -5.74 -7.66 -8.33
C THR A 128 -6.30 -6.50 -9.18
N ASP A 129 -6.03 -6.51 -10.48
CA ASP A 129 -6.56 -5.49 -11.38
C ASP A 129 -8.08 -5.47 -11.48
N GLY A 130 -8.73 -6.63 -11.27
CA GLY A 130 -10.19 -6.73 -11.21
C GLY A 130 -10.75 -6.01 -9.98
N GLU A 131 -10.20 -6.30 -8.81
CA GLU A 131 -10.60 -5.67 -7.55
C GLU A 131 -10.36 -4.15 -7.55
N ARG A 132 -9.22 -3.70 -8.10
CA ARG A 132 -8.94 -2.27 -8.29
C ARG A 132 -9.98 -1.60 -9.19
N MET A 133 -10.39 -2.27 -10.27
CA MET A 133 -11.39 -1.75 -11.19
C MET A 133 -12.76 -1.64 -10.52
N GLU A 134 -13.15 -2.62 -9.70
CA GLU A 134 -14.41 -2.58 -8.95
C GLU A 134 -14.46 -1.40 -7.98
N ILE A 135 -13.36 -1.12 -7.26
CA ILE A 135 -13.26 0.04 -6.38
C ILE A 135 -13.42 1.34 -7.17
N LEU A 136 -12.71 1.47 -8.30
CA LEU A 136 -12.79 2.67 -9.13
C LEU A 136 -14.20 2.88 -9.70
N LEU A 137 -14.85 1.82 -10.16
CA LEU A 137 -16.24 1.87 -10.66
C LEU A 137 -17.26 2.18 -9.56
N GLY A 138 -16.91 2.01 -8.28
CA GLY A 138 -17.72 2.41 -7.14
C GLY A 138 -17.74 3.93 -6.88
N ILE A 139 -16.87 4.71 -7.53
CA ILE A 139 -16.80 6.17 -7.39
C ILE A 139 -17.98 6.82 -8.15
N PRO A 140 -18.69 7.79 -7.55
CA PRO A 140 -19.77 8.51 -8.24
C PRO A 140 -19.29 9.11 -9.57
N GLU A 141 -20.14 9.01 -10.60
CA GLU A 141 -19.87 9.54 -11.95
C GLU A 141 -18.64 8.94 -12.67
N MET A 142 -18.08 7.84 -12.15
CA MET A 142 -16.98 7.12 -12.79
C MET A 142 -17.49 6.31 -13.99
N THR A 143 -16.87 6.53 -15.15
CA THR A 143 -17.08 5.68 -16.32
C THR A 143 -16.00 4.61 -16.42
N ARG A 144 -16.28 3.52 -17.13
CA ARG A 144 -15.31 2.42 -17.32
C ARG A 144 -14.01 2.90 -17.95
N ASP A 145 -14.09 3.82 -18.91
CA ASP A 145 -12.92 4.37 -19.60
C ASP A 145 -12.06 5.21 -18.65
N LYS A 146 -12.70 6.06 -17.82
CA LYS A 146 -12.01 6.85 -16.79
C LYS A 146 -11.38 5.96 -15.71
N ALA A 147 -12.06 4.90 -15.29
CA ALA A 147 -11.51 3.93 -14.34
C ALA A 147 -10.29 3.21 -14.91
N GLN A 148 -10.31 2.81 -16.18
CA GLN A 148 -9.16 2.21 -16.86
C GLN A 148 -7.96 3.15 -16.91
N GLN A 149 -8.22 4.42 -17.15
CA GLN A 149 -7.21 5.45 -17.21
C GLN A 149 -6.58 5.74 -15.85
N ILE A 150 -7.39 5.89 -14.80
CA ILE A 150 -6.90 6.04 -13.43
C ILE A 150 -6.07 4.82 -13.04
N LEU A 151 -6.53 3.61 -13.38
CA LEU A 151 -5.77 2.38 -13.12
C LEU A 151 -4.44 2.35 -13.89
N LYS A 152 -4.41 2.84 -15.13
CA LYS A 152 -3.16 2.97 -15.92
C LYS A 152 -2.19 3.95 -15.24
N SER A 153 -2.67 5.13 -14.84
CA SER A 153 -1.87 6.14 -14.12
C SER A 153 -1.35 5.61 -12.78
N TYR A 154 -2.20 4.92 -12.01
CA TYR A 154 -1.81 4.26 -10.77
C TYR A 154 -0.68 3.24 -10.96
N LYS A 155 -0.81 2.36 -11.96
CA LYS A 155 0.22 1.36 -12.28
C LYS A 155 1.51 1.98 -12.78
N MET A 156 1.44 3.13 -13.43
CA MET A 156 2.62 3.85 -13.90
C MET A 156 3.44 4.34 -12.72
N LEU A 157 2.78 4.93 -11.73
CA LEU A 157 3.43 5.42 -10.51
C LEU A 157 3.94 4.29 -9.60
N LEU A 158 3.30 3.11 -9.62
CA LEU A 158 3.80 1.91 -8.94
C LEU A 158 5.11 1.34 -9.50
N LYS A 159 5.46 1.68 -10.75
CA LYS A 159 6.66 1.16 -11.43
C LYS A 159 7.88 2.08 -11.28
N MET A 160 7.71 3.24 -10.63
CA MET A 160 8.81 4.10 -10.20
C MET A 160 9.49 3.53 -8.96
#